data_AF-A0A951N4R5-F1
#
_entry.id   AF-A0A951N4R5-F1
#
_cell.length_a   1.000
_cell.length_b   1.000
_cell.length_c   1.000
_cell.angle_alpha   90.00
_cell.angle_beta   90.00
_cell.angle_gamma   90.00
#
_symmetry.space_group_name_H-M   'P 1'
#
loop_
_entity.id
_entity.type
_entity.pdbx_description
1 polymer ?
#
loop_
_entity_poly.entity_id
_entity_poly.type
_entity_poly.pdbx_seq_one_letter_code
_entity_poly.pdbx_strand_id
1 'polypeptide(L)' 'MTIIQADDTGRRQLPSDPMPRPGGDESGPSKPSVKRPDSKNILDRMKRVDPEQAKRYRQRSGE' A
#
# COMPACT_ATOMS: atom_id res chain seq x y z
N MET A 1 -25.24 -45.43 10.33
CA MET A 1 -25.32 -44.10 10.95
C MET A 1 -24.04 -43.36 10.57
N THR A 2 -24.17 -42.34 9.73
CA THR A 2 -23.10 -41.49 9.17
C THR A 2 -22.46 -40.59 10.22
N ILE A 3 -21.14 -40.40 10.14
CA ILE A 3 -20.53 -39.11 10.52
C ILE A 3 -19.38 -38.83 9.56
N ILE A 4 -19.66 -38.02 8.55
CA ILE A 4 -18.66 -37.40 7.68
C ILE A 4 -18.08 -36.24 8.50
N GLN A 5 -16.80 -36.30 8.86
CA GLN A 5 -16.09 -35.14 9.42
C GLN A 5 -15.88 -34.13 8.29
N ALA A 6 -16.73 -33.11 8.25
CA ALA A 6 -16.57 -31.95 7.40
C ALA A 6 -15.81 -30.88 8.17
N ASP A 7 -14.48 -30.94 8.14
CA ASP A 7 -13.62 -29.87 8.67
C ASP A 7 -12.52 -29.54 7.67
N ASP A 8 -12.93 -29.08 6.49
CA ASP A 8 -12.07 -28.29 5.60
C ASP A 8 -12.80 -26.98 5.26
N THR A 9 -13.14 -26.23 6.31
CA THR A 9 -13.54 -24.83 6.15
C THR A 9 -12.33 -24.11 5.59
N GLY A 10 -12.40 -23.78 4.28
CA GLY A 10 -11.37 -23.10 3.52
C GLY A 10 -10.86 -21.83 4.19
N ARG A 11 -9.89 -21.99 5.10
CA ARG A 11 -9.16 -20.88 5.70
C ARG A 11 -8.28 -20.33 4.60
N ARG A 12 -8.71 -19.22 4.02
CA ARG A 12 -7.88 -18.41 3.13
C ARG A 12 -6.63 -18.03 3.93
N GLN A 13 -5.48 -18.56 3.54
CA GLN A 13 -4.21 -18.20 4.15
C GLN A 13 -4.08 -16.67 4.09
N LEU A 14 -3.88 -16.01 5.24
CA LEU A 14 -3.56 -14.60 5.24
C LEU A 14 -2.24 -14.44 4.46
N PRO A 15 -2.07 -13.35 3.69
CA PRO A 15 -0.78 -13.06 3.07
C PRO A 15 0.27 -13.05 4.17
N SER A 16 1.30 -13.89 4.02
CA SER A 16 2.48 -13.85 4.87
C SER A 16 3.06 -12.43 4.85
N ASP A 17 3.66 -12.00 5.96
CA ASP A 17 4.44 -10.77 5.97
C ASP A 17 5.41 -10.78 4.79
N PRO A 18 5.56 -9.64 4.07
CA PRO A 18 6.42 -9.58 2.91
C PRO A 18 7.81 -10.05 3.29
N MET A 19 8.35 -11.02 2.53
CA MET A 19 9.72 -11.50 2.75
C MET A 19 10.67 -10.30 2.82
N PRO A 20 11.59 -10.27 3.80
CA PRO A 20 12.62 -9.25 3.85
C PRO A 20 13.36 -9.28 2.50
N ARG A 21 13.34 -8.16 1.79
CA ARG A 21 13.93 -8.05 0.45
C ARG A 21 15.41 -8.46 0.52
N PRO A 22 15.84 -9.55 -0.15
CA PRO A 22 17.26 -9.86 -0.25
C PRO A 22 17.85 -8.90 -1.27
N GLY A 23 18.60 -7.90 -0.81
CA GLY A 23 19.18 -6.90 -1.70
C GLY A 23 19.46 -5.58 -1.00
N GLY A 24 20.27 -5.65 0.05
CA GLY A 24 20.96 -4.51 0.64
C GLY A 24 22.44 -4.50 0.29
N ASP A 25 22.88 -5.27 -0.72
CA ASP A 25 24.24 -5.13 -1.23
C ASP A 25 24.31 -3.85 -2.06
N GLU A 26 25.15 -2.93 -1.63
CA GLU A 26 25.39 -1.56 -2.10
C GLU A 26 25.90 -1.48 -3.56
N SER A 27 25.77 -2.57 -4.34
CA SER A 27 26.23 -2.75 -5.71
C SER A 27 25.21 -2.36 -6.79
N GLY A 28 24.05 -1.83 -6.40
CA GLY A 28 23.01 -1.33 -7.32
C GLY A 28 22.85 0.19 -7.23
N PRO A 29 22.31 0.84 -8.28
CA PRO A 29 22.02 2.27 -8.25
C PRO A 29 21.11 2.59 -7.06
N SER A 30 21.65 3.39 -6.14
CA SER A 30 20.91 3.87 -4.98
C SER A 30 19.82 4.85 -5.39
N LYS A 31 18.76 4.93 -4.58
CA LYS A 31 17.72 5.94 -4.76
C LYS A 31 18.37 7.34 -4.81
N PRO A 32 17.96 8.22 -5.73
CA PRO A 32 18.52 9.57 -5.82
C PRO A 32 18.27 10.35 -4.52
N SER A 33 19.25 11.17 -4.12
CA SER A 33 19.13 12.10 -2.99
C SER A 33 18.33 13.34 -3.42
N VAL A 34 17.05 13.15 -3.73
CA VAL A 34 16.12 14.24 -4.06
C VAL A 34 15.25 14.58 -2.85
N LYS A 35 15.08 15.88 -2.59
CA LYS A 35 14.13 16.35 -1.57
C LYS A 35 12.72 15.95 -2.01
N ARG A 36 12.00 15.29 -1.11
CA ARG A 36 10.58 14.99 -1.35
C ARG A 36 9.82 16.31 -1.47
N PRO A 37 8.90 16.42 -2.44
CA PRO A 37 8.05 17.60 -2.54
C PRO A 37 7.23 17.75 -1.24
N ASP A 38 7.02 19.00 -0.81
CA ASP A 38 6.26 19.31 0.39
C ASP A 38 4.82 18.79 0.23
N SER A 39 4.31 18.08 1.24
CA SER A 39 2.96 17.53 1.28
C SER A 39 1.95 18.45 1.95
N LYS A 40 2.38 19.51 2.66
CA LYS A 40 1.52 20.39 3.47
C LYS A 40 0.29 20.94 2.74
N ASN A 41 0.38 21.12 1.42
CA ASN A 41 -0.70 21.65 0.59
C ASN A 41 -1.03 20.75 -0.61
N ILE A 42 -0.96 19.42 -0.43
CA ILE A 42 -1.26 18.47 -1.50
C ILE A 42 -2.73 18.54 -1.94
N LEU A 43 -3.67 18.57 -1.00
CA LEU A 43 -5.10 18.65 -1.29
C LEU A 43 -5.46 19.92 -2.06
N ASP A 44 -4.88 21.06 -1.70
CA ASP A 44 -5.19 22.34 -2.38
C ASP A 44 -4.58 22.41 -3.78
N ARG A 45 -3.42 21.78 -4.01
CA ARG A 45 -2.90 21.62 -5.37
C ARG A 45 -3.73 20.65 -6.19
N MET A 46 -4.14 19.53 -5.60
CA MET A 46 -5.03 18.57 -6.26
C MET A 46 -6.35 19.25 -6.63
N LYS A 47 -7.01 19.99 -5.73
CA LYS A 47 -8.25 20.73 -6.06
C LYS A 47 -8.10 21.68 -7.25
N ARG A 48 -6.92 22.30 -7.43
CA ARG A 48 -6.64 23.20 -8.55
C ARG A 48 -6.39 22.46 -9.87
N VAL A 49 -5.73 21.30 -9.81
CA VAL A 49 -5.32 20.52 -11.00
C VAL A 49 -6.39 19.49 -11.39
N ASP A 50 -6.87 18.73 -10.42
CA ASP A 50 -7.89 17.68 -10.54
C ASP A 50 -8.71 17.56 -9.23
N PRO A 51 -9.90 18.18 -9.18
CA PRO A 51 -10.80 18.10 -8.03
C PRO A 51 -11.26 16.69 -7.65
N GLU A 52 -11.40 15.79 -8.62
CA GLU A 52 -11.88 14.43 -8.37
C GLU A 52 -10.79 13.59 -7.69
N GLN A 53 -9.53 13.78 -8.08
CA GLN A 53 -8.41 13.16 -7.38
C GLN A 53 -8.26 13.67 -5.95
N ALA A 54 -8.51 14.96 -5.69
CA ALA A 54 -8.52 15.48 -4.31
C ALA A 54 -9.57 14.74 -3.44
N LYS A 55 -10.78 14.53 -3.98
CA LYS A 55 -11.85 13.80 -3.27
C LYS A 55 -11.46 12.34 -2.98
N ARG A 56 -10.95 11.63 -3.99
CA ARG A 56 -10.52 10.22 -3.86
C ARG A 56 -9.33 10.06 -2.92
N TYR A 57 -8.40 11.02 -2.94
CA TYR A 57 -7.26 11.02 -2.03
C TYR A 57 -7.74 11.25 -0.60
N ARG A 58 -8.58 12.26 -0.36
CA ARG A 58 -9.22 12.52 0.94
C ARG A 58 -9.91 11.28 1.53
N GLN A 59 -10.71 10.59 0.70
CA GLN A 59 -11.40 9.37 1.12
C GLN A 59 -10.45 8.20 1.44
N ARG A 60 -9.31 8.10 0.75
CA ARG A 60 -8.34 7.01 0.94
C ARG A 60 -7.36 7.28 2.06
N SER A 61 -6.83 8.50 2.16
CA SER A 61 -5.82 8.86 3.15
C SER A 61 -6.43 9.22 4.49
N GLY A 62 -7.69 9.68 4.52
CA GLY A 62 -8.33 10.21 5.73
C GLY A 62 -7.84 11.61 6.12
N GLU A 63 -7.06 12.28 5.27
CA GLU A 63 -6.69 13.70 5.42
C GLU A 63 -7.87 14.65 5.18
#